data_AF-A0A1J3IG41-F1
#
_entry.id   AF-A0A1J3IG41-F1
#
_cell.length_a   1.000
_cell.length_b   1.000
_cell.length_c   1.000
_cell.angle_alpha   90.00
_cell.angle_beta   90.00
_cell.angle_gamma   90.00
#
_symmetry.space_group_name_H-M   'P 1'
#
loop_
_entity.id
_entity.type
_entity.pdbx_description
1 polymer ?
#
loop_
_entity_poly.entity_id
_entity_poly.type
_entity_poly.pdbx_seq_one_letter_code
_entity_poly.pdbx_strand_id
1 'polypeptide(L)'
;MEKENQKQFVLVHGLCHGAWCWYKVKTMLEAAGHCLTAVDLAASGINMTRLEEIQTLKDYTKPLLEFLSSLGSDEDKVILVAH
;
A
#
# COMPACT_ATOMS: atom_id res chain seq x y z
N MET A 1 16.05 -22.21 -8.09
CA MET A 1 16.06 -21.34 -6.90
C MET A 1 14.64 -21.31 -6.38
N GLU A 2 14.41 -21.92 -5.22
CA GLU A 2 13.09 -22.11 -4.63
C GLU A 2 12.37 -20.77 -4.39
N LYS A 3 11.15 -20.66 -4.94
CA LYS A 3 10.17 -19.58 -4.69
C LYS A 3 9.48 -19.74 -3.33
N GLU A 4 10.08 -20.39 -2.35
CA GLU A 4 9.37 -20.85 -1.15
C GLU A 4 9.07 -19.73 -0.13
N ASN A 5 9.52 -18.49 -0.36
CA ASN A 5 9.25 -17.39 0.57
C ASN A 5 8.90 -16.05 -0.08
N GLN A 6 8.42 -16.04 -1.33
CA GLN A 6 7.89 -14.83 -1.95
C GLN A 6 6.62 -14.39 -1.19
N LYS A 7 6.66 -13.21 -0.57
CA LYS A 7 5.53 -12.61 0.15
C LYS A 7 5.03 -11.38 -0.60
N GLN A 8 3.76 -11.06 -0.41
CA GLN A 8 3.16 -9.83 -0.90
C GLN A 8 3.03 -8.84 0.25
N PHE A 9 3.62 -7.65 0.08
CA PHE A 9 3.54 -6.57 1.05
C PHE A 9 2.65 -5.44 0.55
N VAL A 10 1.88 -4.87 1.47
CA VAL A 10 1.10 -3.66 1.24
C VAL A 10 1.62 -2.61 2.22
N LEU A 11 2.22 -1.55 1.67
CA LEU A 11 2.87 -0.49 2.44
C LEU A 11 1.94 0.73 2.51
N VAL A 12 1.62 1.14 3.73
CA VAL A 12 0.74 2.28 4.05
C VAL A 12 1.57 3.38 4.70
N HIS A 13 1.55 4.57 4.11
CA HIS A 13 2.28 5.73 4.64
C HIS A 13 1.54 6.38 5.82
N GLY A 14 2.27 7.16 6.64
CA GLY A 14 1.69 8.01 7.67
C GLY A 14 1.11 9.32 7.14
N LEU A 15 0.57 10.16 8.03
CA LEU A 15 -0.03 11.45 7.66
C LEU A 15 0.95 12.37 6.92
N CYS A 16 0.42 13.18 5.99
CA CYS A 16 1.15 14.16 5.17
C CYS A 16 2.22 13.59 4.21
N HIS A 17 2.28 12.27 4.06
CA HIS A 17 3.20 11.59 3.12
C HIS A 17 2.41 10.96 1.96
N GLY A 18 3.09 10.16 1.15
CA GLY A 18 2.50 9.33 0.12
C GLY A 18 3.33 8.06 -0.07
N ALA A 19 2.97 7.23 -1.05
CA ALA A 19 3.67 6.00 -1.41
C ALA A 19 5.17 6.23 -1.66
N TRP A 20 5.56 7.43 -2.08
CA TRP A 20 6.96 7.84 -2.31
C TRP A 20 7.88 7.63 -1.10
N CYS A 21 7.38 7.69 0.14
CA CYS A 21 8.23 7.53 1.33
C CYS A 21 8.85 6.12 1.41
N TRP A 22 8.24 5.13 0.76
CA TRP A 22 8.67 3.75 0.77
C TRP A 22 9.74 3.40 -0.27
N TYR A 23 10.18 4.35 -1.11
CA TYR A 23 10.98 4.03 -2.30
C TYR A 23 12.22 3.15 -2.00
N LYS A 24 13.00 3.46 -0.95
CA LYS A 24 14.18 2.65 -0.57
C LYS A 24 13.80 1.24 -0.13
N VAL A 25 12.82 1.13 0.77
CA VAL A 25 12.38 -0.15 1.34
C VAL A 25 11.75 -1.03 0.26
N LYS A 26 10.92 -0.43 -0.60
CA LYS A 26 10.33 -1.09 -1.76
C LYS A 26 11.42 -1.70 -2.65
N THR A 27 12.39 -0.89 -3.08
CA THR A 27 13.48 -1.38 -3.94
C THR A 27 14.27 -2.52 -3.30
N MET A 28 14.56 -2.45 -1.99
CA MET A 28 15.30 -3.50 -1.29
C MET A 28 14.50 -4.82 -1.21
N LEU A 29 13.20 -4.74 -0.90
CA LEU A 29 12.36 -5.93 -0.76
C LEU A 29 12.01 -6.56 -2.13
N GLU A 30 11.85 -5.75 -3.18
CA GLU A 30 11.71 -6.24 -4.55
C GLU A 30 12.99 -6.95 -5.00
N ALA A 31 14.18 -6.41 -4.70
CA ALA A 31 15.45 -7.06 -4.99
C ALA A 31 15.64 -8.39 -4.21
N ALA A 32 15.02 -8.53 -3.05
CA ALA A 32 14.96 -9.77 -2.28
C ALA A 32 13.92 -10.78 -2.83
N GLY A 33 13.18 -10.44 -3.89
CA GLY A 33 12.23 -11.32 -4.56
C GLY A 33 10.80 -11.26 -4.01
N HIS A 34 10.45 -10.23 -3.22
CA HIS A 34 9.08 -10.03 -2.73
C HIS A 34 8.26 -9.14 -3.67
N CYS A 35 6.93 -9.27 -3.60
CA CYS A 35 6.00 -8.38 -4.30
C CYS A 35 5.58 -7.24 -3.36
N LEU A 36 5.60 -6.00 -3.81
CA LEU A 36 5.24 -4.84 -2.98
C LEU A 36 4.31 -3.88 -3.70
N THR A 37 3.24 -3.50 -3.00
CA THR A 37 2.39 -2.38 -3.37
C THR A 37 2.49 -1.30 -2.30
N ALA A 38 2.93 -0.11 -2.68
CA ALA A 38 2.83 1.07 -1.83
C ALA A 38 1.59 1.86 -2.29
N VAL A 39 0.66 2.13 -1.38
CA VAL A 39 -0.63 2.76 -1.68
C VAL A 39 -0.57 4.23 -1.31
N ASP A 40 -0.95 5.12 -2.22
CA ASP A 40 -1.30 6.49 -1.89
C ASP A 40 -2.72 6.53 -1.33
N LEU A 41 -2.86 6.95 -0.07
CA LEU A 41 -4.17 7.22 0.54
C LEU A 41 -4.83 8.43 -0.12
N ALA A 42 -6.11 8.67 0.18
CA ALA A 42 -6.83 9.77 -0.46
C ALA A 42 -6.19 11.12 -0.07
N ALA A 43 -6.12 12.05 -1.03
CA ALA A 43 -5.47 13.36 -0.88
C ALA A 43 -3.97 13.31 -0.49
N SER A 44 -3.29 12.20 -0.76
CA SER A 44 -1.89 11.96 -0.39
C SER A 44 -1.02 11.62 -1.60
N GLY A 45 0.25 12.01 -1.56
CA GLY A 45 1.19 11.76 -2.67
C GLY A 45 0.69 12.30 -4.00
N ILE A 46 0.43 11.40 -4.96
CA ILE A 46 -0.10 11.76 -6.29
C ILE A 46 -1.61 11.56 -6.42
N ASN A 47 -2.29 11.14 -5.36
CA ASN A 47 -3.74 10.97 -5.36
C ASN A 47 -4.43 12.36 -5.44
N MET A 48 -5.30 12.52 -6.45
CA MET A 48 -5.94 13.81 -6.76
C MET A 48 -7.25 14.08 -5.99
N THR A 49 -7.69 13.19 -5.10
CA THR A 49 -8.84 13.48 -4.23
C THR A 49 -8.56 14.74 -3.44
N ARG A 50 -9.48 15.70 -3.46
CA ARG A 50 -9.27 16.96 -2.75
C ARG A 50 -9.43 16.75 -1.25
N LEU A 51 -8.67 17.49 -0.44
CA LEU A 51 -8.75 17.38 1.02
C LEU A 51 -10.17 17.67 1.54
N GLU A 52 -10.90 18.58 0.89
CA GLU A 52 -12.29 18.90 1.24
C GLU A 52 -13.26 17.71 1.07
N GLU A 53 -12.91 16.73 0.24
CA GLU A 53 -13.71 15.52 0.02
C GLU A 53 -13.51 14.49 1.15
N ILE A 54 -12.50 14.67 2.00
CA ILE A 54 -12.15 13.74 3.09
C ILE A 54 -12.81 14.20 4.39
N GLN A 55 -13.90 13.53 4.79
CA GLN A 55 -14.65 13.87 6.01
C GLN A 55 -14.38 12.88 7.15
N THR A 56 -13.88 11.69 6.83
CA THR A 56 -13.65 10.61 7.79
C THR A 56 -12.36 9.84 7.50
N LEU A 57 -11.90 9.07 8.49
CA LEU A 57 -10.79 8.13 8.29
C LEU A 57 -11.13 7.08 7.21
N LYS A 58 -12.41 6.71 7.06
CA LYS A 58 -12.86 5.78 6.02
C LYS A 58 -12.67 6.38 4.62
N ASP A 59 -12.95 7.67 4.46
CA ASP A 59 -12.72 8.38 3.19
C ASP A 59 -11.22 8.44 2.88
N TYR A 60 -10.39 8.75 3.88
CA TYR A 60 -8.94 8.78 3.76
C TYR A 60 -8.35 7.42 3.34
N THR A 61 -8.85 6.34 3.97
CA THR A 61 -8.38 4.96 3.76
C THR A 61 -9.03 4.24 2.58
N LYS A 62 -9.96 4.89 1.87
CA LYS A 62 -10.71 4.28 0.77
C LYS A 62 -9.81 3.62 -0.30
N PRO A 63 -8.72 4.24 -0.80
CA PRO A 63 -7.84 3.59 -1.78
C PRO A 63 -7.23 2.28 -1.29
N LEU A 64 -6.88 2.20 0.01
CA LEU A 64 -6.37 0.97 0.61
C LEU A 64 -7.46 -0.11 0.69
N LEU A 65 -8.67 0.26 1.10
CA LEU A 65 -9.79 -0.68 1.19
C LEU A 65 -10.18 -1.24 -0.18
N GLU A 66 -10.20 -0.40 -1.21
CA GLU A 66 -10.46 -0.80 -2.59
C GLU A 66 -9.35 -1.73 -3.11
N PHE A 67 -8.09 -1.41 -2.84
CA PHE A 67 -6.95 -2.27 -3.19
C PHE A 67 -7.07 -3.65 -2.52
N LEU A 68 -7.29 -3.70 -1.21
CA LEU A 68 -7.42 -4.97 -0.48
C LEU A 68 -8.63 -5.79 -0.95
N SER A 69 -9.74 -5.12 -1.29
CA SER A 69 -10.94 -5.79 -1.81
C SER A 69 -10.75 -6.35 -3.23
N SER A 70 -9.76 -5.84 -3.98
CA SER A 70 -9.41 -6.35 -5.31
C SER A 70 -8.56 -7.63 -5.27
N LEU A 71 -8.03 -8.01 -4.10
CA LEU A 71 -7.31 -9.26 -3.90
C LEU A 71 -8.34 -10.39 -3.84
N GLY A 72 -8.41 -11.17 -4.91
CA GLY A 72 -9.58 -12.00 -5.23
C GLY A 72 -9.69 -13.33 -4.48
N SER A 73 -8.70 -13.76 -3.69
CA SER A 73 -8.71 -15.07 -3.03
C SER A 73 -8.10 -15.06 -1.61
N ASP A 74 -8.54 -15.98 -0.74
CA ASP A 74 -7.96 -16.22 0.60
C ASP A 74 -6.49 -16.70 0.55
N GLU A 75 -6.02 -17.13 -0.62
CA GLU A 75 -4.62 -17.47 -0.89
C GLU A 75 -3.73 -16.22 -1.11
N ASP A 76 -4.33 -15.05 -1.39
CA ASP A 76 -3.65 -13.76 -1.60
C ASP A 76 -3.37 -13.05 -0.27
N LYS A 77 -2.87 -13.79 0.73
CA LYS A 77 -2.50 -13.19 2.02
C LYS A 77 -1.40 -12.16 1.84
N VAL A 78 -1.63 -10.98 2.39
CA VAL A 78 -0.64 -9.89 2.37
C VAL A 78 -0.07 -9.62 3.75
N ILE A 79 1.16 -9.13 3.76
CA ILE A 79 1.77 -8.50 4.93
C ILE A 79 1.48 -7.00 4.84
N LEU A 80 0.56 -6.53 5.67
CA LEU A 80 0.22 -5.11 5.78
C LEU A 80 1.22 -4.41 6.71
N VAL A 81 1.86 -3.35 6.23
CA VAL A 81 2.82 -2.55 7.01
C VAL A 81 2.35 -1.10 7.01
N ALA A 82 2.21 -0.52 8.20
CA ALA A 82 1.83 0.88 8.39
C ALA A 82 2.88 1.60 9.24
N HIS A 83 3.16 2.86 8.89
CA HIS A 83 4.09 3.74 9.60
C HIS A 83 3.36 4.69 10.56
#